data_AF-A0A3N5KIV6-F1
#
_entry.id   AF-A0A3N5KIV6-F1
#
_cell.length_a   1.000
_cell.length_b   1.000
_cell.length_c   1.000
_cell.angle_alpha   90.00
_cell.angle_beta   90.00
_cell.angle_gamma   90.00
#
_symmetry.space_group_name_H-M   'P 1'
#
loop_
_entity.id
_entity.type
_entity.pdbx_description
1 polymer ?
#
loop_
_entity_poly.entity_id
_entity_poly.type
_entity_poly.pdbx_seq_one_letter_code
_entity_poly.pdbx_strand_id
1 'polypeptide(L)'
;VNYERVDERGLTVSYGEAREKPTLLEVDTVVLCAGQEPARDLAEPLRARGLSVHVIGGADVAAELDAKRAIEQGTRLAARL
;
A
#
# COMPACT_ATOMS: atom_id res chain seq x y z
N VAL A 1 2.93 -19.34 6.97
CA VAL A 1 4.05 -19.34 6.00
C VAL A 1 4.83 -18.08 6.24
N ASN A 2 6.16 -18.16 6.30
CA ASN A 2 7.04 -17.02 6.49
C ASN A 2 7.87 -16.82 5.22
N TYR A 3 8.07 -15.56 4.83
CA TYR A 3 8.92 -15.19 3.70
C TYR A 3 10.33 -14.90 4.22
N GLU A 4 11.32 -15.68 3.78
CA GLU A 4 12.67 -15.62 4.34
C GLU A 4 13.61 -14.79 3.46
N ARG A 5 13.62 -15.05 2.14
CA ARG A 5 14.50 -14.36 1.19
C ARG A 5 14.03 -14.48 -0.25
N VAL A 6 14.22 -13.42 -1.02
CA VAL A 6 14.19 -13.42 -2.49
C VAL A 6 15.63 -13.29 -2.99
N ASP A 7 16.06 -14.21 -3.85
CA ASP A 7 17.38 -14.19 -4.49
C ASP A 7 17.30 -14.69 -5.94
N GLU A 8 18.43 -14.82 -6.63
CA GLU A 8 18.51 -15.23 -8.05
C GLU A 8 17.88 -16.60 -8.32
N ARG A 9 17.68 -17.43 -7.29
CA ARG A 9 17.07 -18.75 -7.41
C ARG A 9 15.56 -18.75 -7.18
N GLY A 10 14.97 -17.62 -6.75
CA GLY A 10 13.54 -17.47 -6.47
C GLY A 10 13.24 -17.06 -5.03
N LEU A 11 12.17 -17.62 -4.44
CA LEU A 11 11.65 -17.24 -3.12
C LEU A 11 11.81 -18.38 -2.12
N THR A 12 12.53 -18.15 -1.02
CA THR A 12 12.59 -19.09 0.11
C THR A 12 11.49 -18.80 1.13
N VAL A 13 10.74 -19.83 1.51
CA VAL A 13 9.71 -19.78 2.55
C VAL A 13 9.95 -20.82 3.65
N SER A 14 9.39 -20.57 4.83
CA SER A 14 9.34 -21.52 5.95
C SER A 14 7.92 -21.63 6.54
N TYR A 15 7.71 -22.57 7.45
CA TYR A 15 6.39 -22.92 7.98
C TYR A 15 6.34 -22.91 9.52
N GLY A 16 5.20 -22.50 10.06
CA GLY A 16 4.98 -22.39 11.51
C GLY A 16 5.75 -21.22 12.16
N GLU A 17 5.51 -21.01 13.45
CA GLU A 17 6.18 -19.95 14.24
C GLU A 17 7.68 -20.23 14.40
N ALA A 18 8.05 -21.51 14.52
CA ALA A 18 9.45 -21.94 14.62
C ALA A 18 10.23 -21.87 13.28
N ARG A 19 9.58 -21.43 12.19
CA ARG A 19 10.19 -21.27 10.85
C ARG A 19 10.88 -22.54 10.35
N GLU A 20 10.19 -23.66 10.44
CA GLU A 20 10.72 -24.96 10.05
C GLU A 20 10.53 -25.24 8.56
N LYS A 21 11.21 -26.27 8.05
CA LYS A 21 11.10 -26.78 6.67
C LYS A 21 11.36 -25.69 5.62
N PRO A 22 12.58 -25.12 5.59
CA PRO A 22 12.95 -24.16 4.55
C PRO A 22 12.74 -24.77 3.17
N THR A 23 11.96 -24.09 2.33
CA THR A 23 11.58 -24.55 1.00
C THR A 23 11.86 -23.44 0.00
N LEU A 24 12.64 -23.75 -1.03
CA LEU A 24 12.88 -22.85 -2.16
C LEU A 24 11.78 -23.04 -3.20
N LEU A 25 11.11 -21.95 -3.55
CA LEU A 25 10.25 -21.85 -4.72
C LEU A 25 11.10 -21.29 -5.87
N GLU A 26 11.47 -22.16 -6.81
CA GLU A 26 12.22 -21.78 -8.01
C GLU A 26 11.28 -21.08 -9.00
N VAL A 27 11.28 -19.75 -8.96
CA VAL A 27 10.43 -18.89 -9.80
C VAL A 27 11.26 -17.78 -10.41
N ASP A 28 10.94 -17.42 -11.65
CA ASP A 28 11.64 -16.36 -12.38
C ASP A 28 11.22 -14.95 -11.94
N THR A 29 10.03 -14.82 -11.32
CA THR A 29 9.47 -13.52 -10.95
C THR A 29 8.68 -13.63 -9.65
N VAL A 30 8.92 -12.67 -8.75
CA VAL A 30 8.19 -12.50 -7.49
C VAL A 30 7.44 -11.18 -7.56
N VAL A 31 6.10 -11.24 -7.53
CA VAL A 31 5.24 -10.05 -7.51
C VAL A 31 4.85 -9.72 -6.09
N LEU A 32 5.23 -8.53 -5.61
CA LEU A 32 4.92 -8.07 -4.26
C LEU A 32 3.57 -7.32 -4.24
N CYS A 33 2.52 -8.00 -3.81
CA CYS A 33 1.20 -7.41 -3.55
C CYS A 33 1.01 -7.15 -2.04
N ALA A 34 1.96 -6.44 -1.41
CA ALA A 34 2.03 -6.29 0.05
C ALA A 34 1.25 -5.08 0.60
N GLY A 35 0.18 -4.67 -0.07
CA GLY A 35 -0.63 -3.52 0.29
C GLY A 35 -0.19 -2.21 -0.39
N GLN A 36 -0.61 -1.09 0.19
CA GLN A 36 -0.48 0.25 -0.38
C GLN A 36 -0.15 1.28 0.71
N GLU A 37 0.54 2.35 0.34
CA GLU A 37 0.82 3.49 1.22
C GLU A 37 0.16 4.77 0.69
N PRO A 38 -0.30 5.69 1.56
CA PRO A 38 -0.88 6.96 1.11
C PRO A 38 0.14 7.84 0.40
N ALA A 39 -0.14 8.25 -0.84
CA ALA A 39 0.67 9.19 -1.60
C ALA A 39 0.19 10.63 -1.39
N ARG A 40 0.87 11.41 -0.55
CA ARG A 40 0.46 12.77 -0.15
C ARG A 40 1.57 13.82 -0.19
N ASP A 41 2.61 13.59 -0.99
CA ASP A 41 3.84 14.38 -1.01
C ASP A 41 3.63 15.86 -1.34
N LEU A 42 2.55 16.19 -2.05
CA LEU A 42 2.21 17.58 -2.40
C LEU A 42 1.41 18.32 -1.33
N ALA A 43 0.83 17.62 -0.34
CA ALA A 43 -0.11 18.24 0.60
C ALA A 43 0.57 19.34 1.44
N GLU A 44 1.72 19.03 2.06
CA GLU A 44 2.47 19.99 2.87
C GLU A 44 3.11 21.11 2.04
N PRO A 45 3.79 20.84 0.90
CA PRO A 45 4.32 21.90 0.04
C PRO A 45 3.26 22.91 -0.42
N LEU A 46 2.05 22.45 -0.74
CA LEU A 46 0.96 23.35 -1.17
C LEU A 46 0.41 24.16 0.00
N ARG A 47 0.24 23.56 1.19
CA ARG A 47 -0.15 24.28 2.42
C ARG A 47 0.88 25.35 2.79
N ALA A 48 2.17 25.05 2.70
CA ALA A 48 3.24 26.00 2.98
C ALA A 48 3.23 27.23 2.04
N ARG A 49 2.63 27.10 0.86
CA ARG A 49 2.42 28.20 -0.09
C ARG A 49 1.13 28.99 0.17
N GLY A 50 0.42 28.71 1.26
CA GLY A 50 -0.83 29.38 1.62
C GLY A 50 -2.04 28.92 0.81
N LEU A 51 -1.95 27.80 0.08
CA LEU A 51 -3.07 27.24 -0.66
C LEU A 51 -3.97 26.42 0.26
N SER A 52 -5.29 26.51 0.04
CA SER A 52 -6.23 25.57 0.65
C SER A 52 -6.08 24.20 -0.01
N VAL A 53 -5.92 23.15 0.80
CA VAL A 53 -5.66 21.78 0.32
C VAL A 53 -6.57 20.81 1.04
N HIS A 54 -7.29 20.00 0.26
CA HIS A 54 -8.05 18.85 0.74
C HIS A 54 -7.40 17.54 0.30
N VAL A 55 -7.31 16.58 1.21
CA VAL A 55 -6.79 15.23 0.92
C VAL A 55 -7.96 14.25 1.08
N ILE A 56 -8.18 13.41 0.07
CA ILE A 56 -9.28 12.43 0.00
C ILE A 56 -8.79 11.13 -0.66
N GLY A 57 -9.55 10.04 -0.53
CA GLY A 57 -9.28 8.76 -1.17
C GLY A 57 -8.00 8.10 -0.66
N GLY A 58 -7.30 7.38 -1.55
CA GLY A 58 -6.07 6.66 -1.21
C GLY A 58 -4.95 7.56 -0.64
N ALA A 59 -4.94 8.84 -0.99
CA ALA A 59 -3.99 9.82 -0.45
C ALA A 59 -4.27 10.19 1.02
N ASP A 60 -5.51 10.05 1.48
CA ASP A 60 -5.91 10.21 2.89
C ASP A 60 -5.63 8.92 3.66
N VAL A 61 -6.20 7.80 3.17
CA VAL A 61 -6.00 6.47 3.72
C VAL A 61 -5.89 5.47 2.58
N ALA A 62 -4.77 4.75 2.50
CA ALA A 62 -4.58 3.62 1.60
C ALA A 62 -5.00 2.33 2.33
N ALA A 63 -6.05 1.66 1.84
CA ALA A 63 -6.53 0.38 2.38
C ALA A 63 -7.07 -0.48 1.24
N GLU A 64 -7.09 -1.81 1.42
CA GLU A 64 -7.55 -2.73 0.38
C GLU A 64 -9.06 -2.55 0.10
N LEU A 65 -9.39 -2.25 -1.16
CA LEU A 65 -10.72 -1.93 -1.70
C LEU A 65 -11.31 -0.56 -1.27
N ASP A 66 -10.68 0.53 -1.73
CA ASP A 66 -10.97 1.90 -1.29
C ASP A 66 -11.85 2.74 -2.24
N ALA A 67 -12.23 2.23 -3.41
CA ALA A 67 -12.94 3.04 -4.43
C ALA A 67 -14.24 3.67 -3.90
N LYS A 68 -15.07 2.89 -3.17
CA LYS A 68 -16.32 3.40 -2.59
C LYS A 68 -16.07 4.52 -1.58
N ARG A 69 -15.06 4.38 -0.73
CA ARG A 69 -14.67 5.38 0.27
C ARG A 69 -14.15 6.64 -0.41
N ALA A 70 -13.26 6.48 -1.40
CA ALA A 70 -12.72 7.59 -2.17
C ALA A 70 -13.83 8.41 -2.85
N ILE A 71 -14.79 7.72 -3.49
CA ILE A 71 -15.96 8.36 -4.12
C ILE A 71 -16.83 9.07 -3.07
N GLU A 72 -17.12 8.44 -1.94
CA GLU A 72 -17.90 9.06 -0.86
C GLU A 72 -17.22 10.32 -0.32
N GLN A 73 -15.92 10.25 0.00
CA GLN A 73 -15.16 11.38 0.53
C GLN A 73 -15.14 12.55 -0.45
N GLY A 74 -14.87 12.29 -1.74
CA GLY A 74 -14.91 13.33 -2.77
C GLY A 74 -16.30 13.94 -2.94
N THR A 75 -17.35 13.10 -2.94
CA THR A 75 -18.74 13.56 -3.07
C THR A 75 -19.14 14.45 -1.88
N ARG A 76 -18.82 14.05 -0.65
CA ARG A 76 -19.13 14.84 0.55
C ARG A 76 -18.34 16.13 0.62
N LEU A 77 -17.08 16.12 0.18
CA LEU A 77 -16.26 17.32 0.11
C LEU A 77 -16.87 18.32 -0.88
N ALA A 78 -17.18 17.87 -2.10
CA ALA A 78 -17.80 18.70 -3.13
C ALA A 78 -19.13 19.32 -2.69
N ALA A 79 -19.94 18.60 -1.92
CA ALA A 79 -21.22 19.11 -1.40
C ALA A 79 -21.09 20.17 -0.29
N ARG A 80 -19.90 20.38 0.28
CA ARG A 80 -19.66 21.32 1.40
C ARG A 80 -18.84 22.55 0.99
N LEU A 81 -18.19 22.51 -0.17
CA LEU A 81 -17.47 23.64 -0.76
C LEU A 81 -18.45 24.56 -1.50
#